data_AF-A0A532UP09-F1
#
_entry.id   AF-A0A532UP09-F1
#
_cell.length_a   1.000
_cell.length_b   1.000
_cell.length_c   1.000
_cell.angle_alpha   90.00
_cell.angle_beta   90.00
_cell.angle_gamma   90.00
#
_symmetry.space_group_name_H-M   'P 1'
#
loop_
_entity.id
_entity.type
_entity.pdbx_description
1 polymer ?
#
loop_
_entity_poly.entity_id
_entity_poly.type
_entity_poly.pdbx_seq_one_letter_code
_entity_poly.pdbx_strand_id
1 'polypeptide(L)'
;MKYDKEEKSILDAYENGQLKLKTPSKKEIDSIKAAANSTFKKDKRITIRLYDHDFKGIQKKAIEMGIPYQTLISGIIHRYIEGDLTARTG
;
A
#
# COMPACT_ATOMS: atom_id res chain seq x y z
N MET A 1 16.08 -16.24 -6.23
CA MET A 1 14.96 -16.07 -5.29
C MET A 1 14.46 -17.44 -4.92
N LYS A 2 14.38 -17.75 -3.62
CA LYS A 2 13.99 -19.07 -3.11
C LYS A 2 12.60 -18.87 -2.52
N TYR A 3 11.58 -19.36 -3.23
CA TYR A 3 10.19 -19.30 -2.74
C TYR A 3 10.09 -20.06 -1.43
N ASP A 4 9.42 -19.46 -0.44
CA ASP A 4 9.14 -20.15 0.82
C ASP A 4 8.17 -21.32 0.58
N LYS A 5 8.10 -22.28 1.51
CA LYS A 5 7.24 -23.48 1.38
C LYS A 5 5.78 -23.11 1.14
N GLU A 6 5.32 -22.01 1.73
CA GLU A 6 3.97 -21.47 1.53
C GLU A 6 3.79 -20.94 0.10
N GLU A 7 4.72 -20.11 -0.39
CA GLU A 7 4.67 -19.57 -1.75
C GLU A 7 4.70 -20.66 -2.80
N LYS A 8 5.52 -21.70 -2.60
CA LYS A 8 5.59 -22.84 -3.52
C LYS A 8 4.30 -23.65 -3.54
N SER A 9 3.68 -23.87 -2.37
CA SER A 9 2.39 -24.55 -2.28
C SER A 9 1.25 -23.76 -2.97
N ILE A 10 1.31 -22.43 -2.95
CA ILE A 10 0.33 -21.56 -3.65
C ILE A 10 0.55 -21.66 -5.16
N LEU A 11 1.80 -21.64 -5.62
CA LEU A 11 2.16 -21.77 -7.04
C LEU A 11 1.72 -23.12 -7.60
N ASP A 12 2.01 -24.21 -6.87
CA ASP A 12 1.60 -25.56 -7.25
C ASP A 12 0.06 -25.69 -7.28
N ALA A 13 -0.67 -25.06 -6.34
CA ALA A 13 -2.13 -25.04 -6.35
C ALA A 13 -2.74 -24.20 -7.50
N TYR A 14 -2.02 -23.16 -7.94
CA TYR A 14 -2.38 -22.33 -9.09
C TYR A 14 -2.15 -23.06 -10.42
N GLU A 15 -0.99 -23.66 -10.61
CA GLU A 15 -0.63 -24.40 -11.83
C GLU A 15 -1.48 -25.66 -12.02
N ASN A 16 -1.85 -26.34 -10.93
CA ASN A 16 -2.71 -27.53 -10.97
C ASN A 16 -4.21 -27.22 -11.12
N GLY A 17 -4.60 -25.95 -11.28
CA GLY A 17 -5.99 -25.55 -11.47
C GLY A 17 -6.92 -25.87 -10.29
N GLN A 18 -6.34 -26.16 -9.11
CA GLN A 18 -7.09 -26.54 -7.90
C GLN A 18 -7.61 -25.33 -7.11
N LEU A 19 -7.17 -24.13 -7.46
CA LEU A 19 -7.79 -22.89 -6.99
C LEU A 19 -9.22 -22.80 -7.51
N LYS A 20 -10.15 -23.25 -6.68
CA LYS A 20 -11.57 -22.96 -6.86
C LYS A 20 -11.74 -21.45 -6.76
N LEU A 21 -11.76 -20.78 -7.92
CA LEU A 21 -12.19 -19.39 -8.04
C LEU A 21 -13.63 -19.30 -7.52
N LYS A 22 -13.77 -19.02 -6.23
CA LYS A 22 -15.08 -18.73 -5.64
C LYS A 22 -15.47 -17.39 -6.23
N THR A 23 -16.48 -17.38 -7.09
CA THR A 23 -17.09 -16.13 -7.57
C THR A 23 -17.63 -15.43 -6.32
N PRO A 24 -17.05 -14.29 -5.91
CA PRO A 24 -17.43 -13.67 -4.66
C PRO A 24 -18.91 -13.27 -4.76
N SER A 25 -19.68 -13.63 -3.73
CA SER A 25 -21.07 -13.21 -3.64
C SER A 25 -21.13 -11.67 -3.60
N LYS A 26 -22.20 -11.05 -4.12
CA LYS A 26 -22.38 -9.59 -4.07
C LYS A 26 -22.12 -9.02 -2.65
N LYS A 27 -22.51 -9.76 -1.61
CA LYS A 27 -22.24 -9.41 -0.20
C LYS A 27 -20.76 -9.42 0.20
N GLU A 28 -19.97 -10.36 -0.33
CA GLU A 28 -18.52 -10.45 -0.08
C GLU A 28 -17.77 -9.32 -0.81
N ILE A 29 -18.21 -8.95 -2.02
CA ILE A 29 -17.68 -7.79 -2.75
C ILE A 29 -17.99 -6.50 -1.98
N ASP A 30 -19.22 -6.34 -1.48
CA ASP A 30 -19.63 -5.16 -0.75
C ASP A 30 -18.92 -5.04 0.61
N SER A 31 -18.68 -6.15 1.31
CA SER A 31 -17.92 -6.13 2.57
C SER A 31 -16.45 -5.79 2.36
N ILE A 32 -15.81 -6.35 1.32
CA ILE A 32 -14.42 -6.02 0.96
C ILE A 32 -14.32 -4.55 0.53
N LYS A 33 -15.27 -4.04 -0.25
CA LYS A 33 -15.33 -2.62 -0.60
C LYS A 33 -15.54 -1.74 0.62
N ALA A 34 -16.41 -2.12 1.54
CA ALA A 34 -16.67 -1.36 2.77
C ALA A 34 -15.41 -1.31 3.66
N ALA A 35 -14.72 -2.44 3.82
CA ALA A 35 -13.46 -2.52 4.55
C ALA A 35 -12.39 -1.63 3.90
N ALA A 36 -12.19 -1.73 2.58
CA ALA A 36 -11.25 -0.88 1.85
C ALA A 36 -11.59 0.61 2.04
N ASN A 37 -12.85 0.99 1.84
CA ASN A 37 -13.30 2.39 2.01
C ASN A 37 -13.11 2.91 3.44
N SER A 38 -13.28 2.05 4.46
CA SER A 38 -13.03 2.43 5.85
C SER A 38 -11.54 2.64 6.14
N THR A 39 -10.67 1.79 5.58
CA THR A 39 -9.22 1.87 5.78
C THR A 39 -8.60 3.06 5.06
N PHE A 40 -9.10 3.43 3.88
CA PHE A 40 -8.61 4.59 3.12
C PHE A 40 -9.13 5.95 3.61
N LYS A 41 -10.01 5.96 4.63
CA LYS A 41 -10.59 7.21 5.13
C LYS A 41 -9.54 8.01 5.89
N LYS A 42 -9.07 9.10 5.28
CA LYS A 42 -8.18 10.10 5.92
C LYS A 42 -8.99 10.98 6.87
N ASP A 43 -9.19 10.53 8.12
CA ASP A 43 -10.03 11.19 9.12
C ASP A 43 -9.26 12.07 10.12
N LYS A 44 -7.93 11.98 10.16
CA LYS A 44 -7.07 12.79 11.04
C LYS A 44 -6.26 13.81 10.25
N ARG A 45 -6.23 15.05 10.75
CA ARG A 45 -5.38 16.15 10.23
C ARG A 45 -4.24 16.41 11.21
N ILE A 46 -3.02 16.46 10.69
CA ILE A 46 -1.81 16.80 11.45
C ILE A 46 -1.07 17.96 10.78
N THR A 47 -0.32 18.72 11.57
CA THR A 47 0.60 19.77 11.07
C THR A 47 2.02 19.36 11.40
N ILE A 48 2.89 19.31 10.39
CA ILE A 48 4.30 18.90 10.53
C ILE A 48 5.18 20.08 10.09
N ARG A 49 6.26 20.34 10.82
CA ARG A 49 7.32 21.26 10.40
C ARG A 49 8.39 20.49 9.63
N LEU A 50 8.81 21.04 8.49
CA LEU A 50 9.84 20.46 7.63
C LEU A 50 10.91 21.52 7.36
N TYR A 51 12.13 21.06 7.07
CA TYR A 51 13.15 21.95 6.50
C TYR A 51 12.73 22.37 5.09
N ASP A 52 13.09 23.60 4.69
CA ASP A 52 12.74 24.15 3.38
C ASP A 52 13.25 23.28 2.21
N HIS A 53 14.48 22.77 2.33
CA HIS A 53 15.08 21.91 1.31
C HIS A 53 14.35 20.58 1.16
N ASP A 54 13.90 19.97 2.26
CA ASP A 54 13.13 18.73 2.24
C ASP A 54 11.76 18.95 1.62
N PHE A 55 11.08 20.04 1.97
CA PHE A 55 9.78 20.37 1.41
C PHE A 55 9.85 20.55 -0.11
N LYS A 56 10.86 21.29 -0.61
CA LYS A 56 11.12 21.42 -2.06
C LYS A 56 11.43 20.08 -2.71
N GLY A 57 12.22 19.24 -2.06
CA GLY A 57 12.52 17.89 -2.53
C GLY A 57 11.27 17.01 -2.67
N ILE A 58 10.36 17.08 -1.71
CA ILE A 58 9.06 16.38 -1.75
C ILE A 58 8.20 16.91 -2.90
N GLN A 59 8.10 18.23 -3.06
CA GLN A 59 7.33 18.84 -4.16
C GLN A 59 7.85 18.39 -5.52
N LYS A 60 9.17 18.39 -5.72
CA LYS A 60 9.80 17.92 -6.96
C LYS A 60 9.44 16.47 -7.27
N LYS A 61 9.63 15.56 -6.30
CA LYS A 61 9.29 14.14 -6.46
C LYS A 61 7.81 13.91 -6.74
N ALA A 62 6.94 14.68 -6.10
CA ALA A 62 5.50 14.58 -6.32
C ALA A 62 5.11 14.98 -7.76
N ILE A 63 5.72 16.04 -8.30
CA ILE A 63 5.55 16.47 -9.70
C ILE A 63 6.06 15.41 -10.67
N GLU A 64 7.25 14.85 -10.42
CA GLU A 64 7.81 13.76 -11.24
C GLU A 64 6.89 12.54 -11.31
N MET A 65 6.18 12.25 -10.21
CA MET A 65 5.19 11.17 -10.13
C MET A 65 3.78 11.57 -10.58
N GLY A 66 3.55 12.84 -10.91
CA GLY A 66 2.23 13.34 -11.32
C GLY A 66 1.17 13.32 -10.21
N ILE A 67 1.57 13.33 -8.94
CA ILE A 67 0.65 13.29 -7.79
C ILE A 67 0.80 14.54 -6.90
N PRO A 68 -0.23 14.91 -6.11
CA PRO A 68 -0.09 15.95 -5.11
C PRO A 68 0.96 15.59 -4.05
N TYR A 69 1.74 16.57 -3.59
CA TYR A 69 2.77 16.34 -2.57
C TYR A 69 2.19 15.81 -1.24
N GLN A 70 0.97 16.20 -0.89
CA GLN A 70 0.25 15.67 0.28
C GLN A 70 -0.05 14.17 0.13
N THR A 71 -0.37 13.73 -1.09
CA THR A 71 -0.60 12.30 -1.40
C THR A 71 0.71 11.52 -1.27
N LEU A 72 1.82 12.08 -1.74
CA LEU A 72 3.14 11.48 -1.58
C LEU A 72 3.50 11.33 -0.09
N ILE A 73 3.35 12.40 0.71
CA ILE A 73 3.62 12.38 2.15
C ILE A 73 2.75 11.32 2.85
N SER A 74 1.45 11.31 2.57
CA SER A 74 0.50 10.34 3.13
C SER A 74 0.86 8.91 2.76
N GLY A 75 1.29 8.67 1.51
CA GLY A 75 1.69 7.34 1.03
C GLY A 75 3.00 6.86 1.64
N ILE A 76 3.98 7.74 1.85
CA ILE A 76 5.24 7.40 2.52
C ILE A 76 4.96 6.98 3.97
N ILE A 77 4.12 7.73 4.70
CA ILE A 77 3.76 7.39 6.09
C ILE A 77 3.07 6.02 6.14
N HIS A 78 2.12 5.78 5.25
CA HIS A 78 1.41 4.51 5.16
C HIS A 78 2.37 3.34 4.92
N ARG A 79 3.21 3.43 3.88
CA ARG A 79 4.20 2.40 3.54
C ARG A 79 5.25 2.18 4.64
N TYR A 80 5.61 3.23 5.37
CA TYR A 80 6.52 3.11 6.51
C TYR A 80 5.87 2.35 7.67
N ILE A 81 4.59 2.59 7.94
CA ILE A 81 3.84 1.88 9.00
C ILE A 81 3.54 0.43 8.60
N GLU A 82 3.24 0.16 7.32
CA GLU A 82 2.96 -1.18 6.81
C GLU A 82 4.23 -2.06 6.66
N GLY A 83 5.42 -1.47 6.79
CA GLY A 83 6.70 -2.19 6.71
C GLY A 83 7.31 -2.28 5.30
N ASP A 84 6.62 -1.76 4.28
CA ASP A 84 7.08 -1.66 2.89
C ASP A 84 8.26 -0.70 2.70
N LEU A 85 8.53 0.16 3.68
CA LEU A 85 9.63 1.11 3.66
C LEU A 85 10.50 0.92 4.91
N THR A 86 11.61 0.19 4.77
CA THR A 86 12.59 0.05 5.83
C THR A 86 13.52 1.26 5.85
N ALA A 87 13.65 1.90 7.02
CA ALA A 87 14.74 2.85 7.22
C ALA A 87 16.05 2.09 7.03
N ARG A 88 16.90 2.57 6.11
CA ARG A 88 18.24 2.01 5.94
C ARG A 88 19.07 2.46 7.14
N THR A 89 18.95 1.75 8.25
CA THR A 89 19.83 1.91 9.41
C THR A 89 21.21 1.45 8.96
N GLY A 90 22.15 2.39 8.88
CA GLY A 90 23.56 2.09 8.70
C GLY A 90 24.18 1.54 9.97
#